data_AF-A0A353QA27-F1
#
_entry.id   AF-A0A353QA27-F1
#
_cell.length_a   1.000
_cell.length_b   1.000
_cell.length_c   1.000
_cell.angle_alpha   90.00
_cell.angle_beta   90.00
_cell.angle_gamma   90.00
#
_symmetry.space_group_name_H-M   'P 1'
#
loop_
_entity.id
_entity.type
_entity.pdbx_description
1 polymer ?
#
loop_
_entity_poly.entity_id
_entity_poly.type
_entity_poly.pdbx_seq_one_letter_code
_entity_poly.pdbx_strand_id
1 'polypeptide(L)'
;MENKHLPKLEEYEKHLEVLGDRNSYSKTYRAATFMRLKDDHMQSGQLKPAYNVQIATENQFFTHYDFFPNPGDTLTLKPFMEGFKHRYGKYPVNNIADSGYGSEENYGFMEQNHIEAFVKYNYFHKEQTRSFRNNGFLAQNLYYNPDGDYYVCPMGQHMEKAGNIIRENENGYRSHISVYRAKNCAVCPLRCLCHKAKGNRSWKSTTTWTASGTRHANASHPKKG
;
A
#
# COMPACT_ATOMS: atom_id res chain seq x y z
N MET A 1 23.26 27.36 29.41
CA MET A 1 21.94 27.07 28.78
C MET A 1 21.65 25.57 28.66
N GLU A 2 22.58 24.66 28.98
CA GLU A 2 22.44 23.21 28.77
C GLU A 2 21.54 22.49 29.80
N ASN A 3 21.53 22.90 31.08
CA ASN A 3 20.82 22.18 32.14
C ASN A 3 19.27 22.20 32.08
N LYS A 4 18.65 23.12 31.32
CA LYS A 4 17.17 23.23 31.29
C LYS A 4 16.53 22.28 30.26
N HIS A 5 17.30 21.84 29.27
CA HIS A 5 16.80 21.01 28.17
C HIS A 5 17.10 19.53 28.37
N LEU A 6 18.10 19.18 29.18
CA LEU A 6 18.51 17.80 29.43
C LEU A 6 17.37 16.90 29.96
N PRO A 7 16.56 17.32 30.97
CA PRO A 7 15.46 16.48 31.44
C PRO A 7 14.37 16.22 30.40
N LYS A 8 14.14 17.19 29.49
CA LYS A 8 13.17 17.03 28.41
C LYS A 8 13.69 16.09 27.33
N LEU A 9 14.99 16.11 27.03
CA LEU A 9 15.60 15.18 26.08
C LEU A 9 15.52 13.75 26.60
N GLU A 10 15.82 13.51 27.87
CA GLU A 10 15.64 12.19 28.51
C GLU A 10 14.19 11.71 28.47
N GLU A 11 13.22 12.62 28.64
CA GLU A 11 11.80 12.30 28.50
C GLU A 11 11.45 11.91 27.06
N TYR A 12 11.95 12.64 26.06
CA TYR A 12 11.75 12.30 24.65
C TYR A 12 12.38 10.96 24.27
N GLU A 13 13.58 10.65 24.77
CA GLU A 13 14.22 9.35 24.55
C GLU A 13 13.36 8.22 25.11
N LYS A 14 12.85 8.37 26.34
CA LYS A 14 11.91 7.41 26.94
C LYS A 14 10.62 7.28 26.12
N HIS A 15 10.12 8.38 25.58
CA HIS A 15 8.93 8.35 24.71
C HIS A 15 9.20 7.59 23.42
N LEU A 16 10.35 7.80 22.78
CA LEU A 16 10.75 7.09 21.57
C LEU A 16 10.96 5.59 21.83
N GLU A 17 11.57 5.23 22.96
CA GLU A 17 11.75 3.84 23.37
C GLU A 17 10.40 3.13 23.58
N VAL A 18 9.47 3.77 24.28
CA VAL A 18 8.12 3.23 24.48
C VAL A 18 7.35 3.13 23.16
N LEU A 19 7.52 4.11 22.28
CA LEU A 19 6.85 4.18 20.99
C LEU A 19 7.27 3.01 20.10
N GLY A 20 8.57 2.69 20.06
CA GLY A 20 9.14 1.68 19.17
C GLY A 20 8.80 1.99 17.71
N ASP A 21 8.36 0.98 16.96
CA ASP A 21 7.97 1.12 15.55
C ASP A 21 6.54 1.68 15.34
N ARG A 22 5.83 2.05 16.41
CA ARG A 22 4.44 2.51 16.34
C ARG A 22 4.38 4.02 16.13
N ASN A 23 3.25 4.52 15.66
CA ASN A 23 3.04 5.97 15.47
C ASN A 23 2.50 6.68 16.73
N SER A 24 1.91 5.93 17.66
CA SER A 24 1.41 6.48 18.92
C SER A 24 1.21 5.39 19.97
N TYR A 25 1.09 5.80 21.24
CA TYR A 25 0.74 4.91 22.34
C TYR A 25 -0.08 5.64 23.42
N SER A 26 -0.93 4.91 24.15
CA SER A 26 -1.67 5.50 25.29
C SER A 26 -0.79 5.76 26.49
N LYS A 27 -0.95 6.95 27.11
CA LYS A 27 -0.24 7.29 28.35
C LYS A 27 -0.56 6.33 29.50
N THR A 28 -1.80 5.85 29.60
CA THR A 28 -2.25 4.94 30.67
C THR A 28 -2.04 3.47 30.34
N TYR A 29 -2.02 3.12 29.05
CA TYR A 29 -1.84 1.74 28.60
C TYR A 29 -0.94 1.67 27.37
N ARG A 30 0.37 1.69 27.62
CA ARG A 30 1.42 1.90 26.62
C ARG A 30 1.43 0.87 25.48
N ALA A 31 0.78 -0.27 25.62
CA ALA A 31 0.69 -1.29 24.57
C ALA A 31 -0.36 -0.95 23.48
N ALA A 32 -1.39 -0.16 23.79
CA ALA A 32 -2.39 0.25 22.80
C ALA A 32 -1.96 1.47 21.99
N THR A 33 -2.37 1.50 20.72
CA THR A 33 -2.12 2.59 19.76
C THR A 33 -3.40 3.39 19.55
N PHE A 34 -3.29 4.70 19.30
CA PHE A 34 -4.45 5.53 19.00
C PHE A 34 -4.94 5.25 17.58
N MET A 35 -6.21 4.84 17.48
CA MET A 35 -6.87 4.44 16.22
C MET A 35 -8.21 5.14 16.08
N ARG A 36 -8.66 5.34 14.84
CA ARG A 36 -10.03 5.75 14.58
C ARG A 36 -10.92 4.52 14.69
N LEU A 37 -11.83 4.53 15.64
CA LEU A 37 -12.80 3.44 15.79
C LEU A 37 -13.96 3.59 14.81
N LYS A 38 -14.57 2.46 14.45
CA LYS A 38 -15.81 2.45 13.65
C LYS A 38 -16.95 3.12 14.43
N ASP A 39 -17.03 2.87 15.74
CA ASP A 39 -17.93 3.56 16.65
C ASP A 39 -17.39 4.95 17.03
N ASP A 40 -17.66 5.89 16.15
CA ASP A 40 -17.49 7.32 16.36
C ASP A 40 -18.87 8.00 16.45
N HIS A 41 -19.61 7.70 17.53
CA HIS A 41 -20.98 8.22 17.75
C HIS A 41 -21.06 9.75 17.64
N MET A 42 -20.00 10.45 18.03
CA MET A 42 -19.94 11.92 18.00
C MET A 42 -19.42 12.47 16.66
N GLN A 43 -19.02 11.60 15.72
CA GLN A 43 -18.39 11.94 14.43
C GLN A 43 -17.24 12.96 14.55
N SER A 44 -16.57 12.98 15.70
CA SER A 44 -15.52 13.95 15.99
C SER A 44 -14.18 13.56 15.38
N GLY A 45 -14.06 12.33 14.86
CA GLY A 45 -12.82 11.76 14.35
C GLY A 45 -11.79 11.49 15.45
N GLN A 46 -12.19 11.51 16.72
CA GLN A 46 -11.29 11.34 17.84
C GLN A 46 -10.66 9.95 17.84
N LEU A 47 -9.33 9.90 17.87
CA LEU A 47 -8.60 8.65 18.01
C LEU A 47 -8.72 8.14 19.45
N LYS A 48 -8.92 6.84 19.61
CA LYS A 48 -9.00 6.17 20.91
C LYS A 48 -7.95 5.07 20.97
N PRO A 49 -7.39 4.80 22.16
CA PRO A 49 -6.41 3.73 22.31
C PRO A 49 -7.09 2.38 22.11
N ALA A 50 -6.60 1.60 21.16
CA ALA A 50 -7.19 0.33 20.75
C ALA A 50 -6.16 -0.61 20.13
N TYR A 51 -6.63 -1.81 19.79
CA TYR A 51 -5.93 -2.79 18.97
C TYR A 51 -6.76 -3.10 17.72
N ASN A 52 -6.08 -3.39 16.64
CA ASN A 52 -6.69 -3.98 15.45
C ASN A 52 -6.72 -5.51 15.64
N VAL A 53 -7.89 -6.06 15.92
CA VAL A 53 -8.10 -7.50 16.10
C VAL A 53 -8.33 -8.15 14.75
N GLN A 54 -7.57 -9.19 14.46
CA GLN A 54 -7.66 -9.97 13.24
C GLN A 54 -8.12 -11.39 13.58
N ILE A 55 -9.02 -11.94 12.76
CA ILE A 55 -9.61 -13.26 13.02
C ILE A 55 -9.68 -14.03 11.69
N ALA A 56 -9.19 -15.26 11.69
CA ALA A 56 -9.35 -16.23 10.62
C ALA A 56 -10.45 -17.23 10.97
N THR A 57 -11.21 -17.60 9.94
CA THR A 57 -12.27 -18.59 10.06
C THR A 57 -12.13 -19.64 8.97
N GLU A 58 -12.50 -20.87 9.29
CA GLU A 58 -12.66 -21.96 8.33
C GLU A 58 -13.84 -22.82 8.78
N ASN A 59 -14.78 -23.10 7.86
CA ASN A 59 -15.95 -23.95 8.14
C ASN A 59 -16.71 -23.57 9.43
N GLN A 60 -16.91 -22.26 9.65
CA GLN A 60 -17.58 -21.68 10.83
C GLN A 60 -16.80 -21.78 12.16
N PHE A 61 -15.54 -22.22 12.14
CA PHE A 61 -14.65 -22.23 13.30
C PHE A 61 -13.64 -21.10 13.26
N PHE A 62 -13.29 -20.56 14.43
CA PHE A 62 -12.11 -19.70 14.57
C PHE A 62 -10.85 -20.56 14.51
N THR A 63 -9.97 -20.25 13.55
CA THR A 63 -8.70 -20.97 13.36
C THR A 63 -7.53 -20.16 13.91
N HIS A 64 -7.57 -18.84 13.81
CA HIS A 64 -6.51 -18.00 14.36
C HIS A 64 -7.04 -16.61 14.70
N TYR A 65 -6.43 -15.95 15.66
CA TYR A 65 -6.67 -14.56 15.98
C TYR A 65 -5.37 -13.92 16.49
N ASP A 66 -5.23 -12.62 16.26
CA ASP A 66 -4.10 -11.84 16.79
C ASP A 66 -4.45 -10.35 16.93
N PHE A 67 -3.64 -9.62 17.71
CA PHE A 67 -3.83 -8.21 18.02
C PHE A 67 -2.69 -7.38 17.44
N PHE A 68 -3.03 -6.42 16.59
CA PHE A 68 -2.05 -5.56 15.94
C PHE A 68 -2.14 -4.12 16.44
N PRO A 69 -0.99 -3.44 16.63
CA PRO A 69 -0.95 -2.01 16.91
C PRO A 69 -1.19 -1.16 15.65
N ASN A 70 -1.26 -1.78 14.46
CA ASN A 70 -1.45 -1.10 13.19
C ASN A 70 -2.91 -0.68 12.99
N PRO A 71 -3.21 0.62 12.76
CA PRO A 71 -4.58 1.07 12.53
C PRO A 71 -5.20 0.55 11.22
N GLY A 72 -4.37 0.13 10.25
CA GLY A 72 -4.80 -0.39 8.95
C GLY A 72 -4.35 -1.84 8.74
N ASP A 73 -5.07 -2.54 7.87
CA ASP A 73 -4.97 -4.00 7.72
C ASP A 73 -3.81 -4.48 6.84
N THR A 74 -3.26 -3.61 5.99
CA THR A 74 -2.23 -4.01 5.02
C THR A 74 -1.02 -4.67 5.68
N LEU A 75 -0.60 -4.16 6.84
CA LEU A 75 0.62 -4.63 7.51
C LEU A 75 0.38 -5.80 8.48
N THR A 76 -0.88 -6.17 8.72
CA THR A 76 -1.21 -7.23 9.66
C THR A 76 -1.15 -8.61 9.02
N LEU A 77 -1.28 -8.71 7.69
CA LEU A 77 -1.39 -9.99 6.98
C LEU A 77 -0.18 -10.92 7.24
N LYS A 78 1.04 -10.43 6.99
CA LYS A 78 2.25 -11.24 7.13
C LYS A 78 2.43 -11.76 8.55
N PRO A 79 2.49 -10.91 9.59
CA PRO A 79 2.65 -11.41 10.95
C PRO A 79 1.50 -12.32 11.39
N PHE A 80 0.26 -12.05 10.93
CA PHE A 80 -0.89 -12.93 11.18
C PHE A 80 -0.71 -14.32 10.55
N MET A 81 -0.22 -14.39 9.31
CA MET A 81 0.06 -15.67 8.64
C MET A 81 1.24 -16.42 9.26
N GLU A 82 2.27 -15.71 9.74
CA GLU A 82 3.35 -16.32 10.53
C GLU A 82 2.83 -16.89 11.84
N GLY A 83 1.96 -16.18 12.55
CA GLY A 83 1.29 -16.67 13.76
C GLY A 83 0.45 -17.92 13.49
N PHE A 84 -0.28 -17.94 12.37
CA PHE A 84 -1.02 -19.12 11.91
C PHE A 84 -0.07 -20.30 11.65
N LYS A 85 1.01 -20.09 10.90
CA LYS A 85 2.01 -21.13 10.60
C LYS A 85 2.71 -21.64 11.84
N HIS A 86 3.05 -20.77 12.78
CA HIS A 86 3.65 -21.18 14.05
C HIS A 86 2.72 -22.13 14.83
N ARG A 87 1.40 -21.91 14.77
CA ARG A 87 0.40 -22.74 15.44
C ARG A 87 0.17 -24.10 14.75
N TYR A 88 0.12 -24.12 13.42
CA TYR A 88 -0.30 -25.30 12.66
C TYR A 88 0.83 -25.99 11.88
N GLY A 89 2.04 -25.45 11.91
CA GLY A 89 3.20 -25.94 11.16
C GLY A 89 3.13 -25.66 9.65
N LYS A 90 2.10 -24.97 9.16
CA LYS A 90 1.87 -24.69 7.74
C LYS A 90 1.05 -23.42 7.53
N TYR A 91 1.18 -22.81 6.35
CA TYR A 91 0.26 -21.77 5.89
C TYR A 91 -1.07 -22.36 5.40
N PRO A 92 -2.15 -21.57 5.35
CA PRO A 92 -3.36 -21.97 4.66
C PRO A 92 -3.11 -22.11 3.15
N VAL A 93 -3.87 -23.00 2.50
CA VAL A 93 -3.80 -23.15 1.04
C VAL A 93 -4.41 -21.93 0.35
N ASN A 94 -5.55 -21.44 0.85
CA ASN A 94 -6.29 -20.33 0.30
C ASN A 94 -6.39 -19.21 1.34
N ASN A 95 -6.17 -17.97 0.92
CA ASN A 95 -6.42 -16.80 1.73
C ASN A 95 -7.50 -15.93 1.07
N ILE A 96 -8.63 -15.76 1.76
CA ILE A 96 -9.74 -14.90 1.33
C ILE A 96 -9.80 -13.71 2.29
N ALA A 97 -9.60 -12.52 1.76
CA ALA A 97 -9.56 -11.29 2.56
C ALA A 97 -10.06 -10.08 1.77
N ASP A 98 -10.41 -9.01 2.50
CA ASP A 98 -10.87 -7.76 1.90
C ASP A 98 -9.73 -6.99 1.21
N SER A 99 -10.07 -5.84 0.60
CA SER A 99 -9.08 -5.08 -0.15
C SER A 99 -8.06 -4.33 0.70
N GLY A 100 -8.28 -4.19 2.00
CA GLY A 100 -7.35 -3.58 2.96
C GLY A 100 -6.02 -4.33 3.04
N TYR A 101 -6.04 -5.64 2.82
CA TYR A 101 -4.83 -6.49 2.74
C TYR A 101 -4.19 -6.49 1.35
N GLY A 102 -4.84 -5.91 0.33
CA GLY A 102 -4.38 -5.94 -1.05
C GLY A 102 -3.20 -4.98 -1.29
N SER A 103 -1.98 -5.53 -1.25
CA SER A 103 -0.74 -4.80 -1.57
C SER A 103 0.25 -5.68 -2.33
N GLU A 104 1.11 -5.07 -3.15
CA GLU A 104 2.20 -5.75 -3.86
C GLU A 104 3.03 -6.64 -2.92
N GLU A 105 3.36 -6.08 -1.76
CA GLU A 105 4.10 -6.74 -0.71
C GLU A 105 3.40 -8.01 -0.18
N ASN A 106 2.09 -7.96 0.00
CA ASN A 106 1.30 -9.09 0.49
C ASN A 106 1.07 -10.15 -0.59
N TYR A 107 0.85 -9.73 -1.84
CA TYR A 107 0.75 -10.67 -2.96
C TYR A 107 2.05 -11.44 -3.16
N GLY A 108 3.20 -10.75 -3.13
CA GLY A 108 4.50 -11.40 -3.23
C GLY A 108 4.75 -12.38 -2.08
N PHE A 109 4.34 -12.04 -0.86
CA PHE A 109 4.44 -12.96 0.28
C PHE A 109 3.56 -14.21 0.12
N MET A 110 2.29 -14.05 -0.30
CA MET A 110 1.40 -15.18 -0.53
C MET A 110 1.92 -16.09 -1.65
N GLU A 111 2.40 -15.50 -2.75
CA GLU A 111 2.98 -16.25 -3.87
C GLU A 111 4.23 -17.04 -3.46
N GLN A 112 5.17 -16.41 -2.75
CA GLN A 112 6.40 -17.04 -2.26
C GLN A 112 6.13 -18.22 -1.30
N ASN A 113 5.02 -18.17 -0.58
CA ASN A 113 4.63 -19.20 0.38
C ASN A 113 3.55 -20.16 -0.16
N HIS A 114 3.29 -20.14 -1.46
CA HIS A 114 2.31 -20.99 -2.14
C HIS A 114 0.89 -20.89 -1.55
N ILE A 115 0.49 -19.69 -1.13
CA ILE A 115 -0.85 -19.36 -0.66
C ILE A 115 -1.63 -18.79 -1.85
N GLU A 116 -2.75 -19.40 -2.22
CA GLU A 116 -3.64 -18.88 -3.25
C GLU A 116 -4.41 -17.66 -2.72
N ALA A 117 -4.18 -16.51 -3.35
CA ALA A 117 -4.67 -15.23 -2.89
C ALA A 117 -6.01 -14.85 -3.54
N PHE A 118 -7.09 -14.93 -2.76
CA PHE A 118 -8.41 -14.38 -3.09
C PHE A 118 -8.61 -13.03 -2.40
N VAL A 119 -7.64 -12.12 -2.61
CA VAL A 119 -7.60 -10.81 -1.99
C VAL A 119 -7.74 -9.75 -3.07
N LYS A 120 -8.73 -8.88 -2.95
CA LYS A 120 -8.93 -7.78 -3.90
C LYS A 120 -7.87 -6.72 -3.70
N TYR A 121 -7.42 -6.05 -4.75
CA TYR A 121 -6.65 -4.82 -4.59
C TYR A 121 -7.59 -3.63 -4.33
N ASN A 122 -7.07 -2.60 -3.68
CA ASN A 122 -7.84 -1.42 -3.23
C ASN A 122 -8.69 -0.74 -4.32
N TYR A 123 -8.27 -0.79 -5.58
CA TYR A 123 -8.97 -0.14 -6.70
C TYR A 123 -9.95 -1.04 -7.44
N PHE A 124 -10.07 -2.33 -7.05
CA PHE A 124 -10.85 -3.33 -7.77
C PHE A 124 -12.30 -2.91 -8.05
N HIS A 125 -13.00 -2.34 -7.06
CA HIS A 125 -14.36 -1.85 -7.24
C HIS A 125 -14.42 -0.55 -8.05
N LYS A 126 -13.44 0.34 -7.86
CA LYS A 126 -13.40 1.65 -8.52
C LYS A 126 -13.17 1.51 -10.03
N GLU A 127 -12.30 0.60 -10.44
CA GLU A 127 -11.97 0.31 -11.84
C GLU A 127 -13.15 -0.25 -12.63
N GLN A 128 -14.18 -0.76 -11.94
CA GLN A 128 -15.40 -1.25 -12.58
C GLN A 128 -16.40 -0.14 -12.91
N THR A 129 -16.25 1.05 -12.35
CA THR A 129 -17.17 2.17 -12.59
C THR A 129 -17.00 2.76 -14.00
N ARG A 130 -18.10 3.17 -14.63
CA ARG A 130 -18.09 3.79 -15.96
C ARG A 130 -17.21 5.04 -16.02
N SER A 131 -17.24 5.86 -14.97
CA SER A 131 -16.44 7.08 -14.88
C SER A 131 -14.94 6.78 -14.80
N PHE A 132 -14.53 5.69 -14.15
CA PHE A 132 -13.14 5.26 -14.16
C PHE A 132 -12.73 4.72 -15.52
N ARG A 133 -13.48 3.75 -16.07
CA ARG A 133 -13.14 3.10 -17.35
C ARG A 133 -13.03 4.08 -18.52
N ASN A 134 -13.92 5.07 -18.56
CA ASN A 134 -13.97 6.02 -19.67
C ASN A 134 -13.02 7.21 -19.49
N ASN A 135 -12.28 7.28 -18.38
CA ASN A 135 -11.37 8.40 -18.14
C ASN A 135 -9.99 8.10 -18.75
N GLY A 136 -9.78 8.58 -19.97
CA GLY A 136 -8.49 8.44 -20.67
C GLY A 136 -7.32 9.13 -19.98
N PHE A 137 -7.55 10.06 -19.04
CA PHE A 137 -6.47 10.76 -18.34
C PHE A 137 -5.87 9.94 -17.19
N LEU A 138 -6.55 8.89 -16.73
CA LEU A 138 -6.03 7.98 -15.71
C LEU A 138 -4.84 7.19 -16.27
N ALA A 139 -3.77 7.12 -15.48
CA ALA A 139 -2.56 6.44 -15.90
C ALA A 139 -2.76 4.92 -16.09
N GLN A 140 -3.68 4.34 -15.31
CA GLN A 140 -4.10 2.94 -15.39
C GLN A 140 -4.79 2.60 -16.71
N ASN A 141 -5.38 3.59 -17.39
CA ASN A 141 -6.10 3.40 -18.65
C ASN A 141 -5.23 3.71 -19.87
N LEU A 142 -3.94 4.04 -19.68
CA LEU A 142 -3.04 4.27 -20.80
C LEU A 142 -2.72 2.95 -21.48
N TYR A 143 -2.74 2.95 -22.81
CA TYR A 143 -2.30 1.81 -23.59
C TYR A 143 -0.79 1.60 -23.43
N TYR A 144 -0.37 0.36 -23.14
CA TYR A 144 1.02 -0.06 -23.12
C TYR A 144 1.30 -0.92 -24.36
N ASN A 145 2.36 -0.59 -25.09
CA ASN A 145 2.87 -1.41 -26.18
C ASN A 145 4.04 -2.27 -25.66
N PRO A 146 3.88 -3.61 -25.58
CA PRO A 146 4.93 -4.50 -25.11
C PRO A 146 6.14 -4.60 -26.05
N ASP A 147 5.92 -4.57 -27.37
CA ASP A 147 6.96 -4.76 -28.39
C ASP A 147 7.92 -3.56 -28.43
N GLY A 148 7.37 -2.35 -28.27
CA GLY A 148 8.13 -1.10 -28.26
C GLY A 148 8.52 -0.59 -26.86
N ASP A 149 8.07 -1.25 -25.79
CA ASP A 149 8.26 -0.83 -24.39
C ASP A 149 7.88 0.65 -24.12
N TYR A 150 6.67 1.06 -24.51
CA TYR A 150 6.19 2.43 -24.29
C TYR A 150 4.71 2.49 -23.93
N TYR A 151 4.31 3.57 -23.24
CA TYR A 151 2.91 3.91 -23.01
C TYR A 151 2.43 4.98 -23.99
N VAL A 152 1.14 5.04 -24.28
CA VAL A 152 0.53 6.10 -25.10
C VAL A 152 -0.28 7.03 -24.20
N CYS A 153 0.05 8.32 -24.21
CA CYS A 153 -0.67 9.32 -23.43
C CYS A 153 -2.02 9.69 -24.07
N PRO A 154 -2.91 10.44 -23.38
CA PRO A 154 -4.23 10.79 -23.91
C PRO A 154 -4.19 11.64 -25.20
N MET A 155 -3.08 12.35 -25.44
CA MET A 155 -2.83 13.12 -26.67
C MET A 155 -2.29 12.24 -27.82
N GLY A 156 -2.04 10.95 -27.58
CA GLY A 156 -1.46 10.01 -28.55
C GLY A 156 0.07 9.99 -28.58
N GLN A 157 0.76 10.75 -27.73
CA GLN A 157 2.23 10.74 -27.70
C GLN A 157 2.77 9.49 -27.00
N HIS A 158 3.89 8.97 -27.52
CA HIS A 158 4.64 7.91 -26.85
C HIS A 158 5.32 8.44 -25.58
N MET A 159 5.22 7.64 -24.53
CA MET A 159 5.88 7.81 -23.25
C MET A 159 6.96 6.73 -23.15
N GLU A 160 8.19 7.11 -23.48
CA GLU A 160 9.34 6.20 -23.51
C GLU A 160 9.83 5.91 -22.09
N LYS A 161 10.47 4.76 -21.91
CA LYS A 161 11.15 4.43 -20.66
C LYS A 161 12.29 5.41 -20.38
N ALA A 162 12.15 6.16 -19.28
CA ALA A 162 13.11 7.15 -18.83
C ALA A 162 14.10 6.59 -17.78
N GLY A 163 13.79 5.45 -17.15
CA GLY A 163 14.67 4.79 -16.18
C GLY A 163 13.94 3.87 -15.23
N ASN A 164 14.69 3.24 -14.34
CA ASN A 164 14.16 2.39 -13.27
C ASN A 164 14.49 3.02 -11.91
N ILE A 165 13.57 2.89 -10.95
CA ILE A 165 13.77 3.28 -9.57
C ILE A 165 13.43 2.10 -8.67
N ILE A 166 14.18 1.95 -7.58
CA ILE A 166 13.84 1.06 -6.48
C ILE A 166 13.23 1.93 -5.39
N ARG A 167 12.07 1.52 -4.89
CA ARG A 167 11.41 2.18 -3.78
C ARG A 167 11.28 1.20 -2.63
N GLU A 168 11.85 1.58 -1.50
CA GLU A 168 11.66 0.86 -0.25
C GLU A 168 10.49 1.50 0.53
N ASN A 169 9.59 0.68 1.07
CA ASN A 169 8.58 1.15 2.00
C ASN A 169 9.11 1.17 3.44
N GLU A 170 8.31 1.67 4.38
CA GLU A 170 8.69 1.76 5.81
C GLU A 170 9.01 0.38 6.44
N ASN A 171 8.57 -0.71 5.83
CA ASN A 171 8.81 -2.09 6.30
C ASN A 171 9.95 -2.79 5.55
N GLY A 172 10.74 -2.06 4.75
CA GLY A 172 11.85 -2.63 4.01
C GLY A 172 11.48 -3.35 2.70
N TYR A 173 10.20 -3.37 2.30
CA TYR A 173 9.81 -3.99 1.03
C TYR A 173 10.23 -3.13 -0.15
N ARG A 174 10.92 -3.76 -1.11
CA ARG A 174 11.48 -3.09 -2.30
C ARG A 174 10.63 -3.34 -3.54
N SER A 175 9.99 -2.29 -4.03
CA SER A 175 9.30 -2.29 -5.33
C SER A 175 10.23 -1.84 -6.44
N HIS A 176 10.27 -2.60 -7.54
CA HIS A 176 10.95 -2.22 -8.77
C HIS A 176 10.00 -1.47 -9.70
N ILE A 177 10.31 -0.21 -9.98
CA ILE A 177 9.41 0.70 -10.70
C ILE A 177 10.10 1.19 -11.97
N SER A 178 9.46 0.94 -13.11
CA SER A 178 9.85 1.52 -14.39
C SER A 178 9.16 2.88 -14.57
N VAL A 179 9.92 3.90 -14.94
CA VAL A 179 9.43 5.26 -15.17
C VAL A 179 9.34 5.51 -16.67
N TYR A 180 8.17 5.91 -17.15
CA TYR A 180 7.90 6.29 -18.54
C TYR A 180 7.59 7.77 -18.62
N ARG A 181 8.08 8.49 -19.63
CA ARG A 181 7.93 9.95 -19.72
C ARG A 181 7.54 10.40 -21.13
N ALA A 182 6.54 11.27 -21.20
CA ALA A 182 6.15 11.94 -22.45
C ALA A 182 7.25 12.93 -22.90
N LYS A 183 7.37 13.15 -24.21
CA LYS A 183 8.41 14.03 -24.77
C LYS A 183 8.02 15.51 -24.76
N ASN A 184 6.76 15.85 -25.08
CA ASN A 184 6.35 17.24 -25.26
C ASN A 184 4.99 17.56 -24.63
N CYS A 185 4.98 17.93 -23.35
CA CYS A 185 3.78 18.39 -22.65
C CYS A 185 3.66 19.91 -22.55
N ALA A 186 4.72 20.67 -22.89
CA ALA A 186 4.78 22.11 -22.65
C ALA A 186 3.65 22.87 -23.37
N VAL A 187 3.42 22.51 -24.63
CA VAL A 187 2.40 23.10 -25.52
C VAL A 187 1.21 22.16 -25.77
N CYS A 188 1.02 21.14 -24.93
CA CYS A 188 -0.04 20.16 -25.13
C CYS A 188 -1.41 20.77 -24.74
N PRO A 189 -2.41 20.78 -25.65
CA PRO A 189 -3.73 21.37 -25.37
C PRO A 189 -4.47 20.62 -24.25
N LEU A 190 -4.15 19.34 -24.04
CA LEU A 190 -4.74 18.51 -22.99
C LEU A 190 -4.03 18.63 -21.63
N ARG A 191 -2.98 19.45 -21.51
CA ARG A 191 -2.13 19.53 -20.30
C ARG A 191 -2.95 19.77 -19.02
N CYS A 192 -3.89 20.72 -19.07
CA CYS A 192 -4.70 21.16 -17.93
C CYS A 192 -5.53 20.03 -17.31
N LEU A 193 -5.99 19.09 -18.15
CA LEU A 193 -6.77 17.92 -17.74
C LEU A 193 -5.89 16.71 -17.40
N CYS A 194 -4.63 16.72 -17.84
CA CYS A 194 -3.75 15.57 -17.88
C CYS A 194 -2.84 15.45 -16.65
N HIS A 195 -2.15 16.52 -16.25
CA HIS A 195 -1.32 16.55 -15.04
C HIS A 195 -1.00 17.98 -14.57
N LYS A 196 -0.66 18.13 -13.29
CA LYS A 196 -0.28 19.43 -12.68
C LYS A 196 1.24 19.66 -12.56
N ALA A 197 2.06 18.69 -12.97
CA ALA A 197 3.51 18.81 -12.86
C ALA A 197 4.10 19.92 -13.76
N LYS A 198 5.22 20.53 -13.32
CA LYS A 198 5.96 21.56 -14.08
C LYS A 198 6.57 21.01 -15.38
N GLY A 199 7.10 19.79 -15.35
CA GLY A 199 7.68 19.11 -16.52
C GLY A 199 6.70 18.19 -17.26
N ASN A 200 7.24 17.29 -18.08
CA ASN A 200 6.43 16.34 -18.84
C ASN A 200 5.75 15.30 -17.94
N ARG A 201 4.57 14.83 -18.37
CA ARG A 201 3.88 13.70 -17.76
C ARG A 201 4.84 12.52 -17.63
N SER A 202 4.91 11.96 -16.43
CA SER A 202 5.62 10.71 -16.17
C SER A 202 4.64 9.70 -15.57
N TRP A 203 4.78 8.44 -15.96
CA TRP A 203 4.06 7.30 -15.41
C TRP A 203 5.04 6.35 -14.73
N LYS A 204 4.62 5.79 -13.60
CA LYS A 204 5.39 4.82 -12.82
C LYS A 204 4.65 3.50 -12.87
N SER A 205 5.20 2.53 -13.59
CA SER A 205 4.67 1.17 -13.64
C SER A 205 5.50 0.33 -12.67
N THR A 206 4.85 -0.39 -11.77
CA THR A 206 5.54 -1.43 -11.02
C THR A 206 5.70 -2.65 -11.91
N THR A 207 6.87 -3.27 -11.90
CA THR A 207 7.06 -4.59 -12.49
C THR A 207 6.66 -5.62 -11.44
N THR A 208 5.41 -6.09 -11.44
CA THR A 208 5.06 -7.30 -10.69
C THR A 208 5.50 -8.52 -11.51
N TRP A 209 6.54 -9.20 -11.04
CA TRP A 209 6.86 -10.55 -11.49
C TRP A 209 5.78 -11.47 -10.92
N THR A 210 4.98 -12.10 -11.78
CA THR A 210 4.13 -13.23 -11.37
C THR A 210 4.76 -14.51 -11.95
N ALA A 211 4.72 -15.60 -11.19
CA ALA A 211 5.27 -16.91 -11.57
C ALA A 211 4.57 -17.53 -12.81
N SER A 212 3.46 -16.94 -13.28
CA SER A 212 2.77 -17.32 -14.52
C SER A 212 3.30 -16.63 -15.78
N GLY A 213 4.42 -15.88 -15.70
CA GLY A 213 5.05 -15.26 -16.87
C GLY A 213 4.21 -14.15 -17.54
N THR A 214 3.12 -13.72 -16.91
CA THR A 214 2.24 -12.69 -17.46
C THR A 214 2.54 -11.33 -16.82
N ARG A 215 3.04 -10.37 -17.60
CA ARG A 215 3.24 -8.98 -17.14
C ARG A 215 1.89 -8.33 -16.91
N HIS A 216 1.41 -8.31 -15.68
CA HIS A 216 0.38 -7.35 -15.28
C HIS A 216 1.07 -6.12 -14.71
N ALA A 217 0.90 -4.96 -15.37
CA ALA A 217 1.39 -3.69 -14.88
C ALA A 217 0.52 -3.25 -13.70
N ASN A 218 0.92 -3.58 -12.47
CA ASN A 218 0.28 -3.00 -11.29
C ASN A 218 0.81 -1.59 -11.04
N ALA A 219 -0.10 -0.67 -10.76
CA ALA A 219 0.15 0.75 -10.60
C ALA A 219 0.83 1.06 -9.25
N SER A 220 2.15 1.32 -9.21
CA SER A 220 2.75 1.97 -8.03
C SER A 220 2.23 3.40 -7.89
N HIS A 221 1.52 3.66 -6.81
CA HIS A 221 1.04 5.00 -6.50
C HIS A 221 2.16 5.85 -5.88
N PRO A 222 2.43 7.07 -6.39
CA PRO A 222 3.19 8.05 -5.64
C PRO A 222 2.39 8.44 -4.40
N LYS A 223 3.01 8.38 -3.21
CA LYS A 223 2.49 9.05 -2.02
C LYS A 223 2.32 10.53 -2.40
N LYS A 224 1.15 11.11 -2.15
CA LYS A 224 0.96 12.56 -2.25
C LYS A 224 1.92 13.19 -1.23
N GLY A 225 2.92 13.92 -1.73
CA GLY A 225 3.62 14.94 -0.97
C GLY A 225 2.86 16.25 -1.06
#